data_AF-A0A9D7SWQ4-F1
#
_entry.id   AF-A0A9D7SWQ4-F1
#
_cell.length_a   1.000
_cell.length_b   1.000
_cell.length_c   1.000
_cell.angle_alpha   90.00
_cell.angle_beta   90.00
_cell.angle_gamma   90.00
#
_symmetry.space_group_name_H-M   'P 1'
#
loop_
_entity.id
_entity.type
_entity.pdbx_description
1 polymer ?
#
loop_
_entity_poly.entity_id
_entity_poly.type
_entity_poly.pdbx_seq_one_letter_code
_entity_poly.pdbx_strand_id
1 'polypeptide(L)'
;MLNRSKKHHFNPQGVLKNFSIDGKQVFVLDKLKGHSFKSSLADAGSENYFNSIRVEDSEFNFETLFDVSDQILSEIVEKLVVTRSLGSLDEKEIAVLNYLVVVQLIRTKRARTESLDLSRKVNEFTKKIADQVGAKFKPIPELDEEEAKLITMLKLSNIRDDFVSISEKDIVLLDSKGLGTKL
;
A
#
# COMPACT_ATOMS: atom_id res chain seq x y z
N MET A 1 4.71 10.13 28.74
CA MET A 1 3.87 9.85 27.56
C MET A 1 4.77 9.69 26.35
N LEU A 2 4.77 8.53 25.69
CA LEU A 2 5.48 8.34 24.42
C LEU A 2 4.84 9.28 23.39
N ASN A 3 5.65 10.17 22.81
CA ASN A 3 5.23 11.10 21.75
C ASN A 3 4.98 10.30 20.47
N ARG A 4 3.76 9.74 20.33
CA ARG A 4 3.37 8.96 19.14
C ARG A 4 3.07 9.93 18.00
N SER A 5 3.65 9.68 16.82
CA SER A 5 3.33 10.48 15.63
C SER A 5 1.83 10.36 15.35
N LYS A 6 1.13 11.49 15.27
CA LYS A 6 -0.28 11.51 14.87
C LYS A 6 -0.44 11.15 13.39
N LYS A 7 0.56 11.46 12.57
CA LYS A 7 0.52 11.32 11.12
C LYS A 7 1.27 10.06 10.71
N HIS A 8 0.55 9.16 10.07
CA HIS A 8 1.01 7.84 9.69
C HIS A 8 1.10 7.78 8.17
N HIS A 9 2.27 7.39 7.66
CA HIS A 9 2.49 7.32 6.23
C HIS A 9 2.00 5.98 5.68
N PHE A 10 1.32 6.05 4.54
CA PHE A 10 1.04 4.86 3.73
C PHE A 10 1.89 4.81 2.48
N ASN A 11 2.58 5.91 2.12
CA ASN A 11 3.70 5.92 1.18
C ASN A 11 4.98 6.33 1.94
N PRO A 12 6.05 5.51 1.92
CA PRO A 12 7.28 5.81 2.63
C PRO A 12 7.91 7.12 2.15
N GLN A 13 8.26 8.01 3.08
CA GLN A 13 8.84 9.31 2.75
C GLN A 13 10.18 9.20 2.01
N GLY A 14 10.98 8.18 2.32
CA GLY A 14 12.25 7.91 1.64
C GLY A 14 12.09 7.71 0.13
N VAL A 15 11.00 7.05 -0.28
CA VAL A 15 10.64 6.91 -1.69
C VAL A 15 10.18 8.24 -2.28
N LEU A 16 9.28 8.96 -1.59
CA LEU A 16 8.73 10.23 -2.06
C LEU A 16 9.80 11.32 -2.25
N LYS A 17 10.86 11.30 -1.45
CA LYS A 17 11.99 12.24 -1.55
C LYS A 17 12.61 12.26 -2.95
N ASN A 18 12.61 11.14 -3.67
CA ASN A 18 13.14 11.05 -5.03
C ASN A 18 12.27 11.75 -6.09
N PHE A 19 11.04 12.12 -5.72
CA PHE A 19 10.11 12.90 -6.56
C PHE A 19 9.99 14.36 -6.08
N SER A 20 10.82 14.76 -5.12
CA SER A 20 10.73 16.08 -4.51
C SER A 20 11.25 17.17 -5.46
N ILE A 21 10.64 18.35 -5.34
CA ILE A 21 11.01 19.55 -6.08
C ILE A 21 12.30 20.15 -5.51
N ASP A 22 12.42 20.16 -4.18
CA ASP A 22 13.44 20.88 -3.40
C ASP A 22 13.91 20.07 -2.19
N GLY A 23 13.67 18.75 -2.17
CA GLY A 23 13.90 17.91 -1.01
C GLY A 23 12.82 18.00 0.07
N LYS A 24 11.78 18.83 -0.10
CA LYS A 24 10.75 19.09 0.92
C LYS A 24 9.33 18.97 0.41
N GLN A 25 9.09 19.26 -0.86
CA GLN A 25 7.75 19.30 -1.45
C GLN A 25 7.63 18.37 -2.66
N VAL A 26 6.42 17.87 -2.88
CA VAL A 26 6.05 17.08 -4.07
C VAL A 26 4.80 17.68 -4.71
N PHE A 27 4.60 17.42 -6.00
CA PHE A 27 3.33 17.69 -6.65
C PHE A 27 2.37 16.52 -6.43
N VAL A 28 1.15 16.83 -6.00
CA VAL A 28 0.06 15.88 -5.81
C VAL A 28 -1.04 16.20 -6.82
N LEU A 29 -1.54 15.17 -7.51
CA LEU A 29 -2.67 15.28 -8.43
C LEU A 29 -3.97 14.93 -7.70
N ASP A 30 -4.89 15.88 -7.62
CA ASP A 30 -6.28 15.59 -7.26
C ASP A 30 -6.97 15.00 -8.49
N LYS A 31 -7.16 13.68 -8.49
CA LYS A 31 -7.81 12.97 -9.61
C LYS A 31 -9.29 13.31 -9.77
N LEU A 32 -9.96 13.80 -8.72
CA LEU A 32 -11.38 14.17 -8.78
C LEU A 32 -11.55 15.55 -9.40
N LYS A 33 -10.68 16.50 -9.05
CA LYS A 33 -10.73 17.87 -9.55
C LYS A 33 -9.87 18.13 -10.78
N GLY A 34 -9.00 17.19 -11.14
CA GLY A 34 -8.13 17.27 -12.31
C GLY A 34 -7.03 18.34 -12.20
N HIS A 35 -6.65 18.76 -10.99
CA HIS A 35 -5.60 19.76 -10.80
C HIS A 35 -4.47 19.24 -9.90
N SER A 36 -3.29 19.80 -10.11
CA SER A 36 -2.12 19.53 -9.28
C SER A 36 -1.91 20.62 -8.24
N PHE A 37 -1.36 20.27 -7.08
CA PHE A 37 -0.96 21.21 -6.04
C PHE A 37 0.33 20.75 -5.36
N LYS A 38 1.02 21.64 -4.66
CA LYS A 38 2.21 21.29 -3.88
C LYS A 38 1.81 20.80 -2.50
N SER A 39 2.41 19.72 -2.04
CA SER A 39 2.28 19.22 -0.67
C SER A 39 3.67 18.99 -0.07
N SER A 40 3.80 19.10 1.25
CA SER A 40 5.05 18.73 1.91
C SER A 40 5.24 17.21 1.87
N LEU A 41 6.49 16.73 1.88
CA LEU A 41 6.79 15.30 2.02
C LEU A 41 6.21 14.72 3.31
N ALA A 42 6.11 15.54 4.37
CA ALA A 42 5.52 15.15 5.63
C ALA A 42 3.99 14.97 5.56
N ASP A 43 3.32 15.62 4.60
CA ASP A 43 1.86 15.56 4.45
C ASP A 43 1.42 14.65 3.29
N ALA A 44 2.28 14.43 2.30
CA ALA A 44 1.94 13.65 1.13
C ALA A 44 1.92 12.15 1.48
N GLY A 45 0.85 11.46 1.04
CA GLY A 45 0.73 10.02 1.24
C GLY A 45 0.63 9.59 2.70
N SER A 46 0.00 10.42 3.54
CA SER A 46 -0.24 10.13 4.95
C SER A 46 -1.62 10.55 5.41
N GLU A 47 -2.06 9.96 6.51
CA GLU A 47 -3.31 10.27 7.20
C GLU A 47 -3.10 10.23 8.71
N ASN A 48 -3.95 10.94 9.44
CA ASN A 48 -3.89 10.89 10.90
C ASN A 48 -4.35 9.53 11.38
N TYR A 49 -3.57 8.90 12.26
CA TYR A 49 -3.90 7.62 12.89
C TYR A 49 -4.18 6.48 11.90
N PHE A 50 -3.61 6.57 10.68
CA PHE A 50 -3.85 5.58 9.61
C PHE A 50 -3.52 4.18 10.11
N ASN A 51 -2.32 3.95 10.65
CA ASN A 51 -1.93 2.69 11.27
C ASN A 51 -2.32 2.51 12.75
N SER A 52 -3.28 3.28 13.27
CA SER A 52 -3.86 3.00 14.61
C SER A 52 -5.18 2.26 14.48
N ILE A 53 -5.36 1.21 15.28
CA ILE A 53 -6.61 0.45 15.39
C ILE A 53 -7.21 0.66 16.78
N ARG A 54 -8.52 0.89 16.86
CA ARG A 54 -9.28 0.95 18.11
C ARG A 54 -10.19 -0.25 18.24
N VAL A 55 -10.03 -0.99 19.33
CA VAL A 55 -10.88 -2.13 19.69
C VAL A 55 -11.34 -1.90 21.13
N GLU A 56 -12.65 -1.74 21.30
CA GLU A 56 -13.26 -1.40 22.60
C GLU A 56 -12.59 -0.16 23.22
N ASP A 57 -12.02 -0.28 24.41
CA ASP A 57 -11.34 0.79 25.15
C ASP A 57 -9.82 0.86 24.87
N SER A 58 -9.31 0.10 23.90
CA SER A 58 -7.88 0.00 23.60
C SER A 58 -7.51 0.59 22.23
N GLU A 59 -6.39 1.33 22.16
CA GLU A 59 -5.78 1.81 20.90
C GLU A 59 -4.41 1.16 20.68
N PHE A 60 -4.29 0.45 19.56
CA PHE A 60 -3.07 -0.19 19.10
C PHE A 60 -2.46 0.63 17.95
N ASN A 61 -1.20 1.02 18.07
CA ASN A 61 -0.48 1.76 17.03
C ASN A 61 0.52 0.82 16.35
N PHE A 62 0.40 0.70 15.03
CA PHE A 62 1.22 -0.18 14.19
C PHE A 62 2.16 0.59 13.25
N GLU A 63 2.31 1.91 13.41
CA GLU A 63 3.21 2.70 12.56
C GLU A 63 4.65 2.15 12.62
N THR A 64 5.10 1.81 13.83
CA THR A 64 6.47 1.31 14.07
C THR A 64 6.72 -0.07 13.44
N LEU A 65 5.70 -0.80 13.00
CA LEU A 65 5.90 -2.05 12.26
C LEU A 65 6.58 -1.82 10.91
N PHE A 66 6.48 -0.60 10.36
CA PHE A 66 6.99 -0.28 9.04
C PHE A 66 8.36 0.38 9.04
N ASP A 67 8.87 0.84 10.19
CA ASP A 67 10.11 1.63 10.26
C ASP A 67 11.30 0.93 9.59
N VAL A 68 11.50 -0.37 9.89
CA VAL A 68 12.59 -1.16 9.31
C VAL A 68 12.40 -1.37 7.81
N SER A 69 11.16 -1.66 7.38
CA SER A 69 10.85 -1.85 5.95
C SER A 69 11.04 -0.57 5.16
N ASP A 70 10.64 0.58 5.74
CA ASP A 70 10.76 1.90 5.12
C ASP A 70 12.22 2.32 4.99
N GLN A 71 13.05 2.02 6.00
CA GLN A 71 14.49 2.25 5.93
C GLN A 71 15.12 1.44 4.80
N ILE A 72 14.93 0.11 4.78
CA ILE A 72 15.52 -0.77 3.78
C ILE A 72 15.05 -0.39 2.37
N LEU A 73 13.75 -0.08 2.20
CA LEU A 73 13.23 0.37 0.92
C LEU A 73 13.89 1.67 0.46
N SER A 74 14.12 2.62 1.37
CA SER A 74 14.79 3.87 1.04
C SER A 74 16.21 3.62 0.53
N GLU A 75 16.97 2.72 1.18
CA GLU A 75 18.33 2.36 0.78
C GLU A 75 18.38 1.70 -0.61
N ILE A 76 17.48 0.76 -0.88
CA ILE A 76 17.36 0.10 -2.19
C ILE A 76 16.98 1.11 -3.28
N VAL A 77 15.98 1.97 -3.02
CA VAL A 77 15.55 2.98 -3.99
C VAL A 77 16.66 4.00 -4.27
N GLU A 78 17.41 4.43 -3.26
CA GLU A 78 18.55 5.33 -3.45
C GLU A 78 19.61 4.69 -4.35
N LYS A 79 19.96 3.42 -4.10
CA LYS A 79 20.85 2.66 -4.98
C LYS A 79 20.34 2.62 -6.42
N LEU A 80 19.06 2.30 -6.63
CA LEU A 80 18.44 2.25 -7.96
C LEU A 80 18.42 3.61 -8.66
N VAL A 81 18.19 4.70 -7.93
CA VAL A 81 18.19 6.06 -8.49
C VAL A 81 19.60 6.45 -8.96
N VAL A 82 20.63 6.11 -8.18
CA VAL A 82 22.04 6.38 -8.52
C VAL A 82 22.50 5.54 -9.70
N THR A 83 22.24 4.22 -9.69
CA THR A 83 22.72 3.30 -10.72
C THR A 83 21.86 3.28 -11.97
N ARG A 84 20.60 3.72 -11.86
CA ARG A 84 19.55 3.65 -12.89
C ARG A 84 19.39 2.25 -13.49
N SER A 85 19.63 1.21 -12.69
CA SER A 85 19.60 -0.17 -13.17
C SER A 85 19.17 -1.14 -12.07
N LEU A 86 18.19 -1.98 -12.38
CA LEU A 86 17.86 -3.13 -11.53
C LEU A 86 19.01 -4.14 -11.45
N GLY A 87 19.89 -4.20 -12.46
CA GLY A 87 21.03 -5.12 -12.47
C GLY A 87 22.13 -4.77 -11.46
N SER A 88 22.02 -3.64 -10.76
CA SER A 88 22.91 -3.33 -9.64
C SER A 88 22.52 -4.04 -8.34
N LEU A 89 21.33 -4.64 -8.29
CA LEU A 89 20.85 -5.37 -7.12
C LEU A 89 21.32 -6.82 -7.16
N ASP A 90 21.77 -7.34 -6.02
CA ASP A 90 22.01 -8.77 -5.86
C ASP A 90 20.70 -9.56 -5.65
N GLU A 91 20.78 -10.90 -5.68
CA GLU A 91 19.61 -11.76 -5.53
C GLU A 91 18.85 -11.56 -4.20
N LYS A 92 19.57 -11.22 -3.13
CA LYS A 92 18.95 -10.97 -1.82
C LYS A 92 18.24 -9.62 -1.83
N GLU A 93 18.86 -8.59 -2.39
CA GLU A 93 18.26 -7.27 -2.55
C GLU A 93 17.01 -7.32 -3.44
N ILE A 94 17.02 -8.14 -4.50
CA ILE A 94 15.83 -8.38 -5.33
C ILE A 94 14.72 -9.05 -4.52
N ALA A 95 15.02 -10.13 -3.79
CA ALA A 95 14.03 -10.81 -2.96
C ALA A 95 13.45 -9.87 -1.88
N VAL A 96 14.28 -9.04 -1.26
CA VAL A 96 13.86 -8.03 -0.28
C VAL A 96 13.01 -6.96 -0.95
N LEU A 97 13.39 -6.45 -2.12
CA LEU A 97 12.59 -5.48 -2.87
C LEU A 97 11.20 -6.03 -3.19
N ASN A 98 11.10 -7.28 -3.63
CA ASN A 98 9.83 -7.95 -3.91
C ASN A 98 8.93 -8.00 -2.67
N TYR A 99 9.51 -8.40 -1.53
CA TYR A 99 8.81 -8.39 -0.26
C TYR A 99 8.30 -6.99 0.10
N LEU A 100 9.14 -5.96 -0.04
CA LEU A 100 8.78 -4.57 0.26
C LEU A 100 7.69 -4.03 -0.67
N VAL A 101 7.69 -4.44 -1.95
CA VAL A 101 6.60 -4.13 -2.89
C VAL A 101 5.29 -4.74 -2.41
N VAL A 102 5.30 -6.00 -1.94
CA VAL A 102 4.11 -6.65 -1.40
C VAL A 102 3.60 -5.91 -0.16
N VAL A 103 4.49 -5.59 0.78
CA VAL A 103 4.16 -4.79 1.98
C VAL A 103 3.50 -3.48 1.55
N GLN A 104 4.08 -2.80 0.56
CA GLN A 104 3.59 -1.52 0.08
C GLN A 104 2.21 -1.63 -0.58
N LEU A 105 1.93 -2.69 -1.34
CA LEU A 105 0.61 -2.93 -1.92
C LEU A 105 -0.47 -3.08 -0.85
N ILE A 106 -0.18 -3.80 0.23
CA ILE A 106 -1.09 -4.01 1.36
C ILE A 106 -1.27 -2.73 2.18
N ARG A 107 -0.20 -1.95 2.41
CA ARG A 107 -0.21 -0.75 3.28
C ARG A 107 -0.98 0.45 2.69
N THR A 108 -1.26 0.47 1.39
CA THR A 108 -1.89 1.65 0.76
C THR A 108 -3.32 1.95 1.23
N LYS A 109 -3.73 3.22 1.15
CA LYS A 109 -5.13 3.63 1.33
C LYS A 109 -6.07 2.86 0.39
N ARG A 110 -5.62 2.58 -0.83
CA ARG A 110 -6.38 1.85 -1.84
C ARG A 110 -6.80 0.47 -1.32
N ALA A 111 -5.83 -0.33 -0.83
CA ALA A 111 -6.10 -1.68 -0.32
C ALA A 111 -7.14 -1.70 0.82
N ARG A 112 -7.15 -0.66 1.67
CA ARG A 112 -8.15 -0.49 2.73
C ARG A 112 -9.52 -0.17 2.16
N THR A 113 -9.60 0.83 1.29
CA THR A 113 -10.87 1.25 0.69
C THR A 113 -11.48 0.16 -0.19
N GLU A 114 -10.67 -0.69 -0.84
CA GLU A 114 -11.15 -1.83 -1.62
C GLU A 114 -11.86 -2.87 -0.76
N SER A 115 -11.44 -3.08 0.50
CA SER A 115 -12.09 -4.03 1.41
C SER A 115 -13.48 -3.55 1.83
N LEU A 116 -13.62 -2.25 2.13
CA LEU A 116 -14.90 -1.60 2.40
C LEU A 116 -15.83 -1.67 1.18
N ASP A 117 -15.30 -1.32 0.01
CA ASP A 117 -16.04 -1.30 -1.24
C ASP A 117 -16.53 -2.70 -1.66
N LEU A 118 -15.70 -3.73 -1.43
CA LEU A 118 -16.08 -5.12 -1.67
C LEU A 118 -17.25 -5.55 -0.79
N SER A 119 -17.21 -5.24 0.51
CA SER A 119 -18.30 -5.59 1.44
C SER A 119 -19.65 -5.00 0.99
N ARG A 120 -19.64 -3.72 0.63
CA ARG A 120 -20.82 -3.03 0.07
C ARG A 120 -21.30 -3.67 -1.24
N LYS A 121 -20.39 -3.96 -2.17
CA LYS A 121 -20.71 -4.61 -3.46
C LYS A 121 -21.31 -6.00 -3.29
N VAL A 122 -20.88 -6.78 -2.30
CA VAL A 122 -21.47 -8.10 -1.99
C VAL A 122 -22.93 -7.95 -1.57
N ASN A 123 -23.25 -6.98 -0.72
CA ASN A 123 -24.64 -6.68 -0.35
C ASN A 123 -25.47 -6.20 -1.55
N GLU A 124 -24.95 -5.28 -2.37
CA GLU A 124 -25.62 -4.79 -3.57
C GLU A 124 -25.91 -5.93 -4.57
N PHE A 125 -24.93 -6.82 -4.78
CA PHE A 125 -25.08 -7.98 -5.65
C PHE A 125 -26.11 -8.97 -5.12
N THR A 126 -26.01 -9.34 -3.84
CA THR A 126 -26.92 -10.31 -3.20
C THR A 126 -28.35 -9.80 -3.20
N LYS A 127 -28.56 -8.50 -2.98
CA LYS A 127 -29.88 -7.87 -3.08
C LYS A 127 -30.45 -7.99 -4.49
N LYS A 128 -29.68 -7.68 -5.53
CA LYS A 128 -30.11 -7.82 -6.93
C LYS A 128 -30.54 -9.25 -7.26
N ILE A 129 -29.80 -10.25 -6.80
CA ILE A 129 -30.15 -11.65 -7.00
C ILE A 129 -31.44 -12.02 -6.25
N ALA A 130 -31.58 -11.61 -4.99
CA ALA A 130 -32.78 -11.88 -4.20
C ALA A 130 -34.04 -11.31 -4.85
N ASP A 131 -33.98 -10.06 -5.35
CA ASP A 131 -35.07 -9.41 -6.06
C ASP A 131 -35.45 -10.16 -7.35
N GLN A 132 -34.46 -10.69 -8.08
CA GLN A 132 -34.68 -11.47 -9.32
C GLN A 132 -35.36 -12.82 -9.08
N VAL A 133 -35.03 -13.50 -7.98
CA VAL A 133 -35.55 -14.85 -7.67
C VAL A 133 -36.75 -14.82 -6.71
N GLY A 134 -37.21 -13.64 -6.30
CA GLY A 134 -38.31 -13.48 -5.34
C GLY A 134 -37.96 -13.97 -3.93
N ALA A 135 -36.67 -14.00 -3.57
CA ALA A 135 -36.22 -14.41 -2.25
C ALA A 135 -36.11 -13.22 -1.29
N LYS A 136 -36.19 -13.49 0.00
CA LYS A 136 -35.98 -12.47 1.04
C LYS A 136 -34.49 -12.16 1.18
N PHE A 137 -34.10 -10.92 0.89
CA PHE A 137 -32.74 -10.44 1.16
C PHE A 137 -32.50 -10.23 2.66
N LYS A 138 -31.33 -10.66 3.14
CA LYS A 138 -30.80 -10.33 4.46
C LYS A 138 -29.38 -9.76 4.27
N PRO A 139 -29.13 -8.48 4.59
CA PRO A 139 -27.81 -7.90 4.44
C PRO A 139 -26.81 -8.52 5.42
N ILE A 140 -25.58 -8.66 4.95
CA ILE A 140 -24.41 -8.95 5.78
C ILE A 140 -23.95 -7.60 6.36
N PRO A 141 -23.52 -7.51 7.63
CA PRO A 141 -22.94 -6.29 8.16
C PRO A 141 -21.83 -5.76 7.24
N GLU A 142 -21.91 -4.48 6.89
CA GLU A 142 -20.85 -3.82 6.14
C GLU A 142 -19.62 -3.63 7.04
N LEU A 143 -18.44 -3.68 6.43
CA LEU A 143 -17.20 -3.48 7.16
C LEU A 143 -17.07 -2.00 7.55
N ASP A 144 -16.63 -1.73 8.77
CA ASP A 144 -16.20 -0.39 9.18
C ASP A 144 -14.70 -0.14 8.96
N GLU A 145 -14.25 1.09 9.23
CA GLU A 145 -12.85 1.47 9.03
C GLU A 145 -11.88 0.69 9.93
N GLU A 146 -12.26 0.38 11.17
CA GLU A 146 -11.40 -0.34 12.12
C GLU A 146 -11.27 -1.80 11.71
N GLU A 147 -12.35 -2.42 11.25
CA GLU A 147 -12.35 -3.76 10.67
C GLU A 147 -11.49 -3.81 9.39
N ALA A 148 -11.58 -2.81 8.52
CA ALA A 148 -10.76 -2.73 7.31
C ALA A 148 -9.26 -2.58 7.64
N LYS A 149 -8.91 -1.82 8.69
CA LYS A 149 -7.52 -1.74 9.19
C LYS A 149 -7.06 -3.08 9.74
N LEU A 150 -7.89 -3.77 10.52
CA LEU A 150 -7.58 -5.08 11.08
C LEU A 150 -7.33 -6.12 9.98
N ILE A 151 -8.20 -6.19 8.97
CA ILE A 151 -8.02 -7.07 7.80
C ILE A 151 -6.69 -6.78 7.10
N THR A 152 -6.32 -5.50 6.96
CA THR A 152 -5.04 -5.11 6.34
C THR A 152 -3.85 -5.58 7.17
N MET A 153 -3.91 -5.48 8.50
CA MET A 153 -2.86 -6.00 9.39
C MET A 153 -2.78 -7.53 9.35
N LEU A 154 -3.91 -8.23 9.29
CA LEU A 154 -3.96 -9.69 9.15
C LEU A 154 -3.36 -10.16 7.81
N LYS A 155 -3.55 -9.40 6.73
CA LYS A 155 -2.89 -9.68 5.44
C LYS A 155 -1.37 -9.63 5.55
N LEU A 156 -0.81 -8.71 6.35
CA LEU A 156 0.65 -8.67 6.58
C LEU A 156 1.15 -9.95 7.28
N SER A 157 0.34 -10.58 8.14
CA SER A 157 0.70 -11.86 8.77
C SER A 157 0.73 -13.02 7.77
N ASN A 158 0.00 -12.92 6.65
CA ASN A 158 -0.08 -13.92 5.59
C ASN A 158 0.62 -13.49 4.29
N ILE A 159 1.57 -12.55 4.38
CA ILE A 159 2.23 -11.92 3.23
C ILE A 159 2.98 -12.91 2.31
N ARG A 160 3.26 -14.13 2.81
CA ARG A 160 3.98 -15.17 2.07
C ARG A 160 3.30 -15.53 0.75
N ASP A 161 1.98 -15.66 0.74
CA ASP A 161 1.25 -16.11 -0.46
C ASP A 161 1.28 -15.03 -1.56
N ASP A 162 1.12 -13.76 -1.16
CA ASP A 162 1.24 -12.61 -2.05
C ASP A 162 2.68 -12.45 -2.58
N PHE A 163 3.67 -12.71 -1.72
CA PHE A 163 5.09 -12.70 -2.11
C PHE A 163 5.43 -13.75 -3.17
N VAL A 164 4.92 -14.98 -3.02
CA VAL A 164 5.11 -16.04 -4.03
C VAL A 164 4.50 -15.61 -5.37
N SER A 165 3.28 -15.10 -5.37
CA SER A 165 2.61 -14.67 -6.60
C SER A 165 3.33 -13.53 -7.34
N ILE A 166 3.94 -12.59 -6.60
CA ILE A 166 4.73 -11.51 -7.21
C ILE A 166 6.08 -12.03 -7.70
N SER A 167 6.76 -12.87 -6.91
CA SER A 167 8.05 -13.46 -7.29
C SER A 167 7.96 -14.34 -8.54
N GLU A 168 6.85 -15.05 -8.73
CA GLU A 168 6.59 -15.81 -9.96
C GLU A 168 6.36 -14.89 -11.18
N LYS A 169 5.82 -13.68 -10.97
CA LYS A 169 5.63 -12.68 -12.04
C LYS A 169 6.93 -11.95 -12.40
N ASP A 170 7.91 -11.89 -11.51
CA ASP A 170 9.23 -11.29 -11.80
C ASP A 170 10.02 -12.03 -12.87
N ILE A 171 9.80 -13.35 -13.02
CA ILE A 171 10.36 -14.11 -14.15
C ILE A 171 9.96 -13.44 -15.47
N VAL A 172 8.75 -12.91 -15.59
CA VAL A 172 8.26 -12.32 -16.86
C VAL A 172 8.86 -10.93 -17.12
N LEU A 173 9.10 -10.13 -16.08
CA LEU A 173 9.66 -8.77 -16.24
C LEU A 173 11.18 -8.77 -16.37
N LEU A 174 11.88 -9.70 -15.70
CA LEU A 174 13.33 -9.85 -15.83
C LEU A 174 13.73 -10.52 -17.16
N ASP A 175 12.94 -11.49 -17.65
CA ASP A 175 13.20 -12.18 -18.93
C ASP A 175 12.91 -11.28 -20.15
N SER A 176 12.15 -10.19 -19.97
CA SER A 176 11.99 -9.15 -21.00
C SER A 176 13.30 -8.41 -21.35
N LYS A 177 14.36 -8.56 -20.54
CA LYS A 177 15.71 -8.07 -20.88
C LYS A 177 16.46 -8.98 -21.87
N GLY A 178 15.86 -10.10 -22.28
CA GLY A 178 16.41 -11.03 -23.28
C GLY A 178 15.90 -10.86 -24.71
N LEU A 179 14.91 -9.99 -24.97
CA LEU A 179 14.30 -9.85 -26.31
C LEU A 179 14.40 -8.42 -26.86
N GLY A 180 15.46 -8.19 -27.63
CA GLY A 180 15.44 -7.33 -28.82
C GLY A 180 15.76 -5.85 -28.64
N THR A 181 17.00 -5.46 -28.93
CA THR A 181 17.44 -4.76 -30.17
C THR A 181 17.16 -3.26 -30.26
N LYS A 182 18.27 -2.53 -30.42
CA LYS A 182 18.43 -1.20 -31.04
C LYS A 182 17.16 -0.54 -31.58
N LEU A 183 16.88 0.65 -31.08
CA LEU A 183 16.47 1.79 -31.91
C LEU A 183 17.55 2.86 -31.81
#